data_AF-A0A7C5G340-F1
#
_entry.id   AF-A0A7C5G340-F1
#
_cell.length_a   1.000
_cell.length_b   1.000
_cell.length_c   1.000
_cell.angle_alpha   90.00
_cell.angle_beta   90.00
_cell.angle_gamma   90.00
#
_symmetry.space_group_name_H-M   'P 1'
#
loop_
_entity.id
_entity.type
_entity.pdbx_description
1 polymer ?
#
loop_
_entity_poly.entity_id
_entity_poly.type
_entity_poly.pdbx_seq_one_letter_code
_entity_poly.pdbx_strand_id
1 'polypeptide(L)'
;MRSLCNSIVVALADWWGFLGWALFVCSFLIPYLASRSEYGFTVFLITALSTVVWWIIDAIDQAIPLWMWLVGIVMLGIGRLPGGLVLIIACWVIYWSKVRE
;
A
#
# COMPACT_ATOMS: atom_id res chain seq x y z
N MET A 1 -6.81 10.44 16.68
CA MET A 1 -6.27 9.62 15.57
C MET A 1 -5.72 10.48 14.46
N ARG A 2 -6.52 11.35 13.82
CA ARG A 2 -6.05 12.22 12.72
C ARG A 2 -4.84 13.10 13.07
N SER A 3 -4.76 13.65 14.30
CA SER A 3 -3.58 14.46 14.69
C SER A 3 -2.28 13.64 14.78
N LEU A 4 -2.36 12.38 15.21
CA LEU A 4 -1.19 11.48 15.26
C LEU A 4 -0.73 11.08 13.86
N CYS A 5 -1.68 10.77 12.96
CA CYS A 5 -1.38 10.49 11.55
C CYS A 5 -0.69 11.69 10.89
N ASN A 6 -1.24 12.90 11.09
CA ASN A 6 -0.67 14.13 10.56
C ASN A 6 0.74 14.40 11.13
N SER A 7 0.98 14.18 12.43
CA SER A 7 2.33 14.28 13.00
C SER A 7 3.34 13.35 12.34
N ILE A 8 2.94 12.11 12.01
CA ILE A 8 3.79 11.14 11.31
C ILE A 8 4.08 11.61 9.88
N VAL A 9 3.04 11.98 9.13
CA VAL A 9 3.17 12.45 7.75
C VAL A 9 4.06 13.70 7.67
N VAL A 10 3.86 14.67 8.57
CA VAL A 10 4.67 15.89 8.64
C VAL A 10 6.12 15.60 9.03
N ALA A 11 6.37 14.65 9.94
CA ALA A 11 7.73 14.27 10.32
C ALA A 11 8.51 13.62 9.18
N LEU A 12 7.82 12.86 8.31
CA LEU A 12 8.41 12.23 7.13
C LEU A 12 8.40 13.15 5.90
N ALA A 13 7.55 14.17 5.88
CA ALA A 13 7.42 15.18 4.82
C ALA A 13 7.53 14.54 3.41
N ASP A 14 8.50 14.98 2.62
CA ASP A 14 8.73 14.56 1.24
C ASP A 14 9.00 13.04 1.09
N TRP A 15 9.51 12.40 2.14
CA TRP A 15 9.81 10.97 2.14
C TRP A 15 8.58 10.10 2.31
N TRP A 16 7.48 10.65 2.84
CA TRP A 16 6.27 9.87 3.08
C TRP A 16 5.73 9.23 1.80
N GLY A 17 5.77 9.97 0.70
CA GLY A 17 5.39 9.46 -0.61
C GLY A 17 6.33 8.38 -1.14
N PHE A 18 7.64 8.60 -1.01
CA PHE A 18 8.65 7.63 -1.43
C PHE A 18 8.52 6.31 -0.67
N LEU A 19 8.24 6.38 0.64
CA LEU A 19 8.00 5.22 1.49
C LEU A 19 6.80 4.40 0.99
N GLY A 20 5.70 5.05 0.62
CA GLY A 20 4.53 4.37 0.07
C GLY A 20 4.85 3.57 -1.19
N TRP A 21 5.53 4.18 -2.16
CA TRP A 21 5.97 3.49 -3.37
C TRP A 21 6.95 2.37 -3.10
N ALA A 22 7.92 2.57 -2.21
CA ALA A 22 8.88 1.54 -1.85
C ALA A 22 8.20 0.32 -1.21
N LEU A 23 7.25 0.55 -0.29
CA LEU A 23 6.46 -0.50 0.35
C LEU A 23 5.59 -1.26 -0.68
N PHE A 24 4.95 -0.53 -1.58
CA PHE A 24 4.17 -1.12 -2.67
C PHE A 24 5.03 -1.99 -3.60
N VAL A 25 6.14 -1.45 -4.10
CA VAL A 25 7.05 -2.17 -5.00
C VAL A 25 7.65 -3.39 -4.31
N CYS A 26 8.05 -3.29 -3.05
CA CYS A 26 8.58 -4.40 -2.27
C CYS A 26 7.52 -5.48 -2.04
N SER A 27 6.32 -5.12 -1.58
CA SER A 27 5.23 -6.09 -1.38
C SER A 27 4.79 -6.76 -2.68
N PHE A 28 5.00 -6.08 -3.82
CA PHE A 28 4.73 -6.61 -5.14
C PHE A 28 5.85 -7.50 -5.70
N LEU A 29 7.13 -7.09 -5.64
CA LEU A 29 8.26 -7.79 -6.26
C LEU A 29 8.81 -8.94 -5.43
N ILE A 30 8.77 -8.85 -4.09
CA ILE A 30 9.36 -9.84 -3.20
C ILE A 30 8.74 -11.24 -3.38
N PRO A 31 7.42 -11.41 -3.55
CA PRO A 31 6.84 -12.72 -3.89
C PRO A 31 7.46 -13.38 -5.11
N TYR A 32 7.84 -12.60 -6.13
CA TYR A 32 8.44 -13.13 -7.36
C TYR A 32 9.91 -13.48 -7.16
N LEU A 33 10.68 -12.53 -6.60
CA LEU A 33 12.13 -12.65 -6.42
C LEU A 33 12.49 -13.68 -5.35
N ALA A 34 11.68 -13.80 -4.31
CA ALA A 34 11.92 -14.68 -3.17
C ALA A 34 11.01 -15.91 -3.15
N SER A 35 10.33 -16.25 -4.27
CA SER A 35 9.43 -17.41 -4.39
C SER A 35 10.07 -18.75 -4.00
N ARG A 36 11.40 -18.86 -4.12
CA ARG A 36 12.20 -20.05 -3.76
C ARG A 36 12.94 -19.94 -2.43
N SER A 37 12.81 -18.81 -1.74
CA SER A 37 13.48 -18.55 -0.46
C SER A 37 12.57 -18.95 0.70
N GLU A 38 13.13 -19.61 1.72
CA GLU A 38 12.41 -19.99 2.94
C GLU A 38 11.84 -18.77 3.68
N TYR A 39 12.46 -17.60 3.52
CA TYR A 39 12.02 -16.35 4.14
C TYR A 39 11.13 -15.49 3.22
N GLY A 40 10.95 -15.87 1.95
CA GLY A 40 10.24 -15.05 0.96
C GLY A 40 8.81 -14.73 1.38
N PHE A 41 8.11 -15.70 1.97
CA PHE A 41 6.75 -15.52 2.48
C PHE A 41 6.69 -14.56 3.68
N THR A 42 7.64 -14.68 4.62
CA THR A 42 7.71 -13.80 5.80
C THR A 42 7.99 -12.35 5.40
N VAL A 43 8.96 -12.13 4.51
CA VAL A 43 9.30 -10.79 4.02
C VAL A 43 8.13 -10.18 3.23
N PHE A 44 7.45 -10.99 2.42
CA PHE A 44 6.21 -10.57 1.75
C PHE A 44 5.13 -10.13 2.75
N LEU A 45 4.86 -10.94 3.78
CA LEU A 45 3.85 -10.60 4.79
C LEU A 45 4.17 -9.29 5.51
N ILE A 46 5.43 -9.11 5.94
CA ILE A 46 5.87 -7.88 6.61
C ILE A 46 5.67 -6.68 5.70
N THR A 47 6.15 -6.75 4.45
CA THR A 47 6.03 -5.63 3.50
C THR A 47 4.60 -5.34 3.10
N ALA A 48 3.75 -6.37 2.91
CA ALA A 48 2.34 -6.19 2.64
C ALA A 48 1.60 -5.53 3.82
N LEU A 49 1.86 -5.97 5.05
CA LEU A 49 1.27 -5.37 6.25
C LEU A 49 1.73 -3.91 6.44
N SER A 50 3.02 -3.64 6.24
CA SER A 50 3.56 -2.28 6.29
C SER A 50 2.93 -1.38 5.21
N THR A 51 2.69 -1.90 4.00
CA THR A 51 2.00 -1.18 2.93
C THR A 51 0.57 -0.82 3.32
N VAL A 52 -0.17 -1.77 3.93
CA VAL A 52 -1.53 -1.53 4.42
C VAL A 52 -1.54 -0.50 5.54
N VAL A 53 -0.62 -0.57 6.49
CA VAL A 53 -0.50 0.42 7.58
C VAL A 53 -0.19 1.81 7.02
N TRP A 54 0.76 1.91 6.09
CA TRP A 54 1.08 3.18 5.42
C TRP A 54 -0.16 3.75 4.73
N TRP A 55 -0.87 2.93 3.96
CA TRP A 55 -2.07 3.34 3.23
C TRP A 55 -3.20 3.77 4.18
N ILE A 56 -3.40 3.08 5.32
CA ILE A 56 -4.39 3.50 6.33
C ILE A 56 -4.04 4.87 6.90
N ILE A 57 -2.76 5.11 7.24
CA ILE A 57 -2.31 6.40 7.78
C ILE A 57 -2.55 7.52 6.77
N ASP A 58 -2.17 7.30 5.51
CA ASP A 58 -2.34 8.26 4.41
C ASP A 58 -3.85 8.53 4.17
N ALA A 59 -4.69 7.48 4.18
CA ALA A 59 -6.12 7.62 4.00
C ALA A 59 -6.84 8.36 5.14
N ILE A 60 -6.40 8.19 6.38
CA ILE A 60 -6.91 8.95 7.54
C ILE A 60 -6.50 10.42 7.44
N ASP A 61 -5.26 10.68 7.05
CA ASP A 61 -4.73 12.04 6.95
C ASP A 61 -5.51 12.87 5.92
N GLN A 62 -5.68 12.28 4.73
CA GLN A 62 -6.40 12.87 3.61
C GLN A 62 -7.94 12.86 3.75
N ALA A 63 -8.46 12.28 4.83
CA ALA A 63 -9.90 12.14 5.07
C ALA A 63 -10.63 11.42 3.91
N ILE A 64 -10.00 10.40 3.35
CA ILE A 64 -10.55 9.59 2.28
C ILE A 64 -11.85 8.92 2.77
N PRO A 65 -12.95 8.97 2.00
CA PRO A 65 -14.22 8.39 2.40
C PRO A 65 -14.12 6.85 2.52
N LEU A 66 -14.81 6.29 3.53
CA LEU A 66 -14.76 4.86 3.89
C LEU A 66 -15.06 3.89 2.73
N TRP A 67 -15.86 4.29 1.73
CA TRP A 67 -16.12 3.42 0.57
C TRP A 67 -14.88 3.22 -0.30
N MET A 68 -13.98 4.21 -0.40
CA MET A 68 -12.69 4.04 -1.09
C MET A 68 -11.78 3.08 -0.32
N TRP A 69 -12.00 2.94 0.99
CA TRP A 69 -11.26 1.96 1.77
C TRP A 69 -11.66 0.53 1.44
N LEU A 70 -12.97 0.29 1.28
CA LEU A 70 -13.51 -0.98 0.81
C LEU A 70 -12.97 -1.33 -0.58
N VAL A 71 -12.86 -0.33 -1.47
CA VAL A 71 -12.25 -0.51 -2.79
C VAL A 71 -10.78 -0.96 -2.66
N GLY A 72 -9.98 -0.31 -1.81
CA GLY A 72 -8.60 -0.73 -1.56
C GLY A 72 -8.47 -2.18 -1.03
N ILE A 73 -9.35 -2.58 -0.10
CA ILE A 73 -9.39 -3.95 0.43
C ILE A 73 -9.77 -4.96 -0.65
N VAL A 74 -10.80 -4.66 -1.45
CA VAL A 74 -11.23 -5.51 -2.57
C VAL A 74 -10.11 -5.66 -3.60
N MET A 75 -9.37 -4.59 -3.88
CA MET A 75 -8.24 -4.60 -4.81
C MET A 75 -7.07 -5.46 -4.31
N LEU A 76 -6.75 -5.43 -3.02
CA LEU A 76 -5.78 -6.34 -2.40
C LEU A 76 -6.23 -7.81 -2.46
N GLY A 77 -7.53 -8.06 -2.35
CA GLY A 77 -8.13 -9.39 -2.50
C GLY A 77 -8.10 -9.92 -3.94
N ILE A 78 -8.56 -9.13 -4.90
CA ILE A 78 -8.56 -9.47 -6.34
C ILE A 78 -7.14 -9.65 -6.86
N GLY A 79 -6.19 -8.92 -6.31
CA GLY A 79 -4.78 -9.03 -6.62
C GLY A 79 -4.15 -10.40 -6.42
N ARG A 80 -4.78 -11.26 -5.60
CA ARG A 80 -4.36 -12.66 -5.38
C ARG A 80 -4.84 -13.62 -6.48
N LEU A 81 -5.69 -13.18 -7.39
CA LEU A 81 -6.17 -13.99 -8.51
C LEU A 81 -5.12 -14.05 -9.65
N PRO A 82 -5.08 -15.13 -10.44
CA PRO A 82 -4.27 -15.19 -11.65
C PRO A 82 -4.63 -14.01 -12.58
N GLY A 83 -3.66 -13.15 -12.90
CA GLY A 83 -3.89 -11.94 -13.69
C GLY A 83 -4.32 -10.69 -12.90
N GLY A 84 -4.58 -10.82 -11.59
CA GLY A 84 -4.95 -9.72 -10.69
C GLY A 84 -3.83 -8.68 -10.47
N LEU A 85 -2.62 -8.96 -10.93
CA LEU A 85 -1.45 -8.08 -10.76
C LEU A 85 -1.59 -6.75 -11.47
N VAL A 86 -2.10 -6.78 -12.70
CA VAL A 86 -2.33 -5.55 -13.48
C VAL A 86 -3.37 -4.69 -12.77
N LEU A 87 -4.37 -5.33 -12.15
CA LEU A 87 -5.37 -4.65 -11.33
C LEU A 87 -4.68 -4.00 -10.12
N ILE A 88 -3.90 -4.72 -9.30
CA ILE A 88 -3.19 -4.11 -8.15
C ILE A 88 -2.39 -2.86 -8.57
N ILE A 89 -1.63 -2.95 -9.66
CA ILE A 89 -0.82 -1.82 -10.14
C ILE A 89 -1.72 -0.66 -10.58
N ALA A 90 -2.74 -0.92 -11.40
CA ALA A 90 -3.66 0.11 -11.85
C ALA A 90 -4.36 0.79 -10.66
N CYS A 91 -4.72 0.02 -9.65
CA CYS A 91 -5.35 0.49 -8.42
C CYS A 91 -4.43 1.41 -7.62
N TRP A 92 -3.16 1.02 -7.46
CA TRP A 92 -2.16 1.85 -6.79
C TRP A 92 -1.91 3.15 -7.54
N VAL A 93 -1.82 3.10 -8.87
CA VAL A 93 -1.67 4.30 -9.71
C VAL A 93 -2.90 5.21 -9.62
N ILE A 94 -4.12 4.66 -9.63
CA ILE A 94 -5.35 5.43 -9.47
C ILE A 94 -5.41 6.07 -8.08
N TYR A 95 -5.11 5.32 -7.02
CA TYR A 95 -5.01 5.87 -5.66
C TYR A 95 -4.07 7.08 -5.64
N TRP A 96 -2.87 6.91 -6.19
CA TRP A 96 -1.86 7.96 -6.20
C TRP A 96 -2.26 9.20 -6.99
N SER A 97 -2.88 9.03 -8.16
CA SER A 97 -3.16 10.12 -9.10
C SER A 97 -4.56 10.74 -8.98
N LYS A 98 -5.49 10.11 -8.25
CA LYS A 98 -6.89 10.55 -8.17
C LYS A 98 -7.42 10.70 -6.76
N VAL A 99 -6.76 10.08 -5.79
CA VAL A 99 -7.18 10.15 -4.40
C VAL A 99 -6.17 10.93 -3.57
N ARG A 100 -4.87 10.76 -3.87
CA ARG A 100 -3.77 11.37 -3.12
C ARG A 100 -3.39 12.79 -3.53
N GLU A 101 -3.50 13.13 -4.81
CA GLU A 101 -3.39 14.51 -5.33
C GLU A 101 -4.63 15.34 -4.95
#